data_AF-A0A1D1XG53-F1
#
_entry.id   AF-A0A1D1XG53-F1
#
_cell.length_a   1.000
_cell.length_b   1.000
_cell.length_c   1.000
_cell.angle_alpha   90.00
_cell.angle_beta   90.00
_cell.angle_gamma   90.00
#
_symmetry.space_group_name_H-M   'P 1'
#
loop_
_entity.id
_entity.type
_entity.pdbx_description
1 polymer ?
#
loop_
_entity_poly.entity_id
_entity_poly.type
_entity_poly.pdbx_seq_one_letter_code
_entity_poly.pdbx_strand_id
1 'polypeptide(L)'
;SSIEQKEESRGNEDHVALIKEYRGKIETELSKICDGILKLLESHLVPSATTAESKVFYLKMKGDYHRYLAEFKTGAERKDAAENTLLAYKSAQDIALADLAPTHPIRLGLALNFSVFYYEILNSPDRACNLAKQAFDEAISELDTLGEESYKDSTLIMQLLRDNLTLWTSDITEDAGDEIKDAPKRETGEGQ
;
A
#
# COMPACT_ATOMS: atom_id res chain seq x y z
N SER A 1 7.09 -5.05 -16.21
CA SER A 1 7.53 -6.32 -15.57
C SER A 1 9.05 -6.37 -15.53
N SER A 2 9.68 -7.04 -14.56
CA SER A 2 11.15 -7.11 -14.43
C SER A 2 11.83 -7.87 -15.58
N ILE A 3 11.20 -8.95 -16.08
CA ILE A 3 11.72 -9.73 -17.22
C ILE A 3 11.65 -8.91 -18.51
N GLU A 4 10.56 -8.17 -18.70
CA GLU A 4 10.37 -7.27 -19.83
C GLU A 4 11.44 -6.19 -19.88
N GLN A 5 11.67 -5.47 -18.77
CA GLN A 5 12.72 -4.44 -18.66
C GLN A 5 14.12 -5.02 -18.93
N LYS A 6 14.37 -6.25 -18.48
CA LYS A 6 15.64 -6.94 -18.71
C LYS A 6 15.85 -7.29 -20.18
N GLU A 7 14.83 -7.77 -20.88
CA GLU A 7 14.94 -8.10 -22.31
C GLU A 7 14.95 -6.83 -23.19
N GLU A 8 14.26 -5.77 -22.76
CA GLU A 8 14.29 -4.46 -23.41
C GLU A 8 15.69 -3.82 -23.34
N SER A 9 16.35 -3.87 -22.19
CA SER A 9 17.75 -3.40 -22.06
C SER A 9 18.77 -4.23 -22.85
N ARG A 10 18.39 -5.43 -23.31
CA ARG A 10 19.20 -6.30 -24.18
C ARG A 10 18.89 -6.11 -25.67
N GLY A 11 17.87 -5.32 -26.03
CA GLY A 11 17.44 -5.12 -27.42
C GLY A 11 16.74 -6.32 -28.04
N ASN A 12 16.21 -7.25 -27.22
CA ASN A 12 15.56 -8.47 -27.72
C ASN A 12 14.08 -8.20 -28.07
N GLU A 13 13.84 -7.44 -29.15
CA GLU A 13 12.50 -6.94 -29.52
C GLU A 13 11.43 -8.05 -29.65
N ASP A 14 11.77 -9.19 -30.26
CA ASP A 14 10.86 -10.33 -30.41
C ASP A 14 10.45 -10.91 -29.06
N HIS A 15 11.39 -11.04 -28.12
CA HIS A 15 11.09 -11.50 -26.76
C HIS A 15 10.22 -10.48 -26.02
N VAL A 16 10.53 -9.19 -26.16
CA VAL A 16 9.75 -8.12 -25.54
C VAL A 16 8.30 -8.16 -26.02
N ALA A 17 8.05 -8.39 -27.31
CA ALA A 17 6.70 -8.53 -27.85
C ALA A 17 5.94 -9.70 -27.22
N LEU A 18 6.56 -10.89 -27.15
CA LEU A 18 5.97 -12.07 -26.53
C LEU A 18 5.69 -11.88 -25.03
N ILE A 19 6.61 -11.23 -24.32
CA ILE A 19 6.46 -10.94 -22.89
C ILE A 19 5.31 -9.95 -22.66
N LYS A 20 5.19 -8.91 -23.49
CA LYS A 20 4.08 -7.94 -23.41
C LYS A 20 2.73 -8.61 -23.63
N GLU A 21 2.63 -9.51 -24.62
CA GLU A 21 1.40 -10.27 -24.87
C GLU A 21 1.03 -11.14 -23.66
N TYR A 22 2.00 -11.87 -23.10
CA TYR A 22 1.78 -12.73 -21.94
C TYR A 22 1.39 -11.92 -20.70
N ARG A 23 2.06 -10.78 -20.46
CA ARG A 23 1.71 -9.84 -19.39
C ARG A 23 0.27 -9.37 -19.53
N GLY A 24 -0.16 -8.98 -20.74
CA GLY A 24 -1.53 -8.55 -21.00
C GLY A 24 -2.60 -9.63 -20.71
N LYS A 25 -2.28 -10.91 -20.96
CA LYS A 25 -3.15 -12.04 -20.57
C LYS A 25 -3.32 -12.13 -19.05
N ILE A 26 -2.22 -12.04 -18.30
CA ILE A 26 -2.25 -12.06 -16.83
C ILE A 26 -3.02 -10.85 -16.28
N GLU A 27 -2.74 -9.64 -16.77
CA GLU A 27 -3.45 -8.42 -16.35
C GLU A 27 -4.96 -8.52 -16.60
N THR A 28 -5.37 -9.16 -17.70
CA THR A 28 -6.79 -9.41 -18.00
C THR A 28 -7.43 -10.38 -17.00
N GLU A 29 -6.74 -11.45 -16.62
CA GLU A 29 -7.23 -12.41 -15.63
C GLU A 29 -7.31 -11.79 -14.23
N LEU A 30 -6.27 -11.05 -13.82
CA LEU A 30 -6.26 -10.31 -12.55
C LEU A 30 -7.40 -9.29 -12.48
N SER A 31 -7.65 -8.55 -13.57
CA SER A 31 -8.77 -7.60 -13.63
C SER A 31 -10.10 -8.30 -13.41
N LYS A 32 -10.35 -9.43 -14.09
CA LYS A 32 -11.60 -10.20 -13.93
C LYS A 32 -11.81 -10.70 -12.51
N ILE A 33 -10.74 -11.16 -11.85
CA ILE A 33 -10.81 -11.63 -10.46
C ILE A 33 -11.15 -10.47 -9.52
N CYS A 34 -10.46 -9.33 -9.66
CA CYS A 34 -10.72 -8.14 -8.87
C CYS A 34 -12.16 -7.65 -9.06
N ASP A 35 -12.61 -7.52 -10.31
CA ASP A 35 -13.97 -7.08 -10.64
C ASP A 35 -15.04 -8.01 -10.06
N GLY A 36 -14.81 -9.32 -10.09
CA GLY A 36 -15.72 -10.30 -9.50
C GLY A 36 -15.88 -10.13 -7.99
N ILE A 37 -14.78 -9.90 -7.28
CA ILE A 37 -14.78 -9.72 -5.83
C ILE A 37 -15.34 -8.35 -5.44
N LEU A 38 -14.97 -7.29 -6.16
CA LEU A 38 -15.52 -5.94 -5.97
C LEU A 38 -17.03 -5.95 -6.14
N LYS A 39 -17.55 -6.62 -7.17
CA LYS A 39 -18.99 -6.77 -7.37
C LYS A 39 -19.66 -7.48 -6.19
N LEU A 40 -19.10 -8.58 -5.70
CA LEU A 40 -19.62 -9.31 -4.53
C LEU A 40 -19.63 -8.43 -3.27
N LEU A 41 -18.56 -7.67 -3.05
CA LEU A 41 -18.46 -6.73 -1.93
C LEU A 41 -19.54 -5.66 -2.00
N GLU A 42 -19.73 -5.04 -3.15
CA GLU A 42 -20.69 -3.95 -3.36
C GLU A 42 -22.14 -4.39 -3.33
N SER A 43 -22.47 -5.52 -3.96
CA SER A 43 -23.87 -5.95 -4.09
C SER A 43 -24.38 -6.76 -2.90
N HIS A 44 -23.49 -7.37 -2.12
CA HIS A 44 -23.89 -8.30 -1.05
C HIS A 44 -23.20 -8.05 0.28
N LEU A 45 -21.86 -8.09 0.34
CA LEU A 45 -21.16 -8.18 1.63
C LEU A 45 -21.19 -6.87 2.43
N VAL A 46 -20.86 -5.74 1.79
CA VAL A 46 -20.89 -4.42 2.45
C VAL A 46 -22.31 -4.05 2.87
N PRO A 47 -23.36 -4.19 2.02
CA PRO A 47 -24.74 -3.92 2.44
C PRO A 47 -25.26 -4.82 3.58
N SER A 48 -24.75 -6.05 3.68
CA SER A 48 -25.20 -7.01 4.71
C SER A 48 -24.44 -6.89 6.04
N ALA A 49 -23.36 -6.10 6.08
CA ALA A 49 -22.52 -5.96 7.26
C ALA A 49 -23.19 -5.12 8.35
N THR A 50 -23.44 -5.72 9.52
CA THR A 50 -24.12 -5.07 10.63
C THR A 50 -23.18 -4.61 11.74
N THR A 51 -22.03 -5.28 11.92
CA THR A 51 -21.03 -4.96 12.95
C THR A 51 -19.93 -4.04 12.41
N ALA A 52 -19.28 -3.27 13.30
CA ALA A 52 -18.13 -2.46 12.91
C ALA A 52 -17.01 -3.30 12.31
N GLU A 53 -16.66 -4.42 12.95
CA GLU A 53 -15.65 -5.37 12.45
C GLU A 53 -15.91 -5.82 11.01
N SER A 54 -17.13 -6.30 10.71
CA SER A 54 -17.48 -6.78 9.37
C SER A 54 -17.47 -5.66 8.33
N LYS A 55 -17.96 -4.46 8.68
CA LYS A 55 -17.91 -3.29 7.80
C LYS A 55 -16.48 -2.90 7.46
N VAL A 56 -15.62 -2.76 8.47
CA VAL A 56 -14.21 -2.40 8.29
C VAL A 56 -13.50 -3.47 7.47
N PHE A 57 -13.75 -4.75 7.76
CA PHE A 57 -13.15 -5.86 7.03
C PHE A 57 -13.50 -5.84 5.53
N TYR A 58 -14.78 -5.69 5.18
CA TYR A 58 -15.19 -5.67 3.77
C TYR A 58 -14.78 -4.38 3.05
N LEU A 59 -14.80 -3.22 3.72
CA LEU A 59 -14.32 -1.97 3.13
C LEU A 59 -12.81 -1.98 2.93
N LYS A 60 -12.05 -2.53 3.88
CA LYS A 60 -10.61 -2.79 3.72
C LYS A 60 -10.37 -3.69 2.51
N MET A 61 -11.11 -4.79 2.40
CA MET A 61 -11.00 -5.71 1.27
C MET A 61 -11.31 -5.02 -0.06
N LYS A 62 -12.35 -4.17 -0.11
CA LYS A 62 -12.65 -3.35 -1.28
C LYS A 62 -11.46 -2.46 -1.65
N GLY A 63 -10.85 -1.79 -0.67
CA GLY A 63 -9.64 -0.99 -0.88
C GLY A 63 -8.47 -1.82 -1.42
N ASP A 64 -8.25 -3.02 -0.87
CA ASP A 64 -7.20 -3.96 -1.31
C ASP A 64 -7.38 -4.36 -2.79
N TYR A 65 -8.59 -4.72 -3.22
CA TYR A 65 -8.81 -5.12 -4.61
C TYR A 65 -8.69 -3.96 -5.60
N HIS A 66 -9.13 -2.75 -5.23
CA HIS A 66 -8.82 -1.58 -6.05
C HIS A 66 -7.31 -1.26 -6.07
N ARG A 67 -6.59 -1.50 -4.96
CA ARG A 67 -5.15 -1.29 -4.90
C ARG A 67 -4.41 -2.22 -5.85
N TYR A 68 -4.79 -3.50 -5.88
CA TYR A 68 -4.24 -4.47 -6.83
C TYR A 68 -4.45 -4.04 -8.28
N LEU A 69 -5.62 -3.47 -8.61
CA LEU A 69 -5.86 -2.89 -9.94
C LEU A 69 -4.89 -1.72 -10.22
N ALA A 70 -4.66 -0.83 -9.24
CA ALA A 70 -3.77 0.32 -9.39
C ALA A 70 -2.29 -0.05 -9.58
N GLU A 71 -1.86 -1.25 -9.19
CA GLU A 71 -0.48 -1.74 -9.34
C GLU A 71 -0.08 -1.99 -10.81
N PHE A 72 -1.03 -2.40 -11.66
CA PHE A 72 -0.73 -2.76 -13.06
C PHE A 72 -1.52 -1.96 -14.10
N LYS A 73 -2.63 -1.32 -13.71
CA LYS A 73 -3.36 -0.41 -14.60
C LYS A 73 -2.52 0.84 -14.90
N THR A 74 -2.86 1.52 -15.98
CA THR A 74 -2.16 2.76 -16.41
C THR A 74 -3.15 3.87 -16.74
N GLY A 75 -2.65 5.10 -16.88
CA GLY A 75 -3.47 6.25 -17.30
C GLY A 75 -4.69 6.50 -16.41
N ALA A 76 -5.86 6.68 -17.02
CA ALA A 76 -7.12 6.96 -16.33
C ALA A 76 -7.55 5.80 -15.42
N GLU A 77 -7.43 4.55 -15.89
CA GLU A 77 -7.83 3.38 -15.09
C GLU A 77 -7.02 3.27 -13.78
N ARG A 78 -5.71 3.58 -13.83
CA ARG A 78 -4.87 3.61 -12.62
C ARG A 78 -5.34 4.67 -11.64
N LYS A 79 -5.67 5.87 -12.15
CA LYS A 79 -6.15 6.98 -11.34
C LYS A 79 -7.47 6.63 -10.67
N ASP A 80 -8.42 6.10 -11.42
CA ASP A 80 -9.72 5.69 -10.90
C ASP A 80 -9.58 4.59 -9.84
N ALA A 81 -8.71 3.60 -10.08
CA ALA A 81 -8.42 2.55 -9.10
C ALA A 81 -7.84 3.13 -7.81
N ALA A 82 -6.86 4.04 -7.89
CA ALA A 82 -6.26 4.68 -6.72
C ALA A 82 -7.27 5.55 -5.94
N GLU A 83 -8.13 6.29 -6.64
CA GLU A 83 -9.20 7.08 -6.00
C GLU A 83 -10.20 6.17 -5.25
N ASN A 84 -10.61 5.06 -5.87
CA ASN A 84 -11.50 4.10 -5.22
C ASN A 84 -10.85 3.40 -4.02
N THR A 85 -9.54 3.07 -4.09
CA THR A 85 -8.78 2.56 -2.93
C THR A 85 -8.82 3.56 -1.78
N LEU A 86 -8.51 4.83 -2.07
CA LEU A 86 -8.48 5.89 -1.06
C LEU A 86 -9.84 6.07 -0.38
N LEU A 87 -10.93 6.09 -1.16
CA LEU A 87 -12.30 6.20 -0.64
C LEU A 87 -12.68 5.02 0.25
N ALA A 88 -12.36 3.80 -0.17
CA ALA A 88 -12.67 2.59 0.58
C ALA A 88 -11.89 2.51 1.90
N TYR A 89 -10.58 2.77 1.88
CA TYR A 89 -9.77 2.79 3.09
C TYR A 89 -10.13 3.93 4.03
N LYS A 90 -10.47 5.13 3.52
CA LYS A 90 -10.97 6.23 4.36
C LYS A 90 -12.26 5.85 5.08
N SER A 91 -13.21 5.28 4.34
CA SER A 91 -14.48 4.82 4.92
C SER A 91 -14.26 3.74 5.99
N ALA A 92 -13.33 2.80 5.74
CA ALA A 92 -12.95 1.79 6.72
C ALA A 92 -12.25 2.40 7.94
N GLN A 93 -11.38 3.39 7.73
CA GLN A 93 -10.61 4.06 8.79
C GLN A 93 -11.53 4.83 9.73
N ASP A 94 -12.51 5.57 9.19
CA ASP A 94 -13.45 6.35 10.01
C ASP A 94 -14.23 5.45 10.97
N ILE A 95 -14.70 4.29 10.51
CA ILE A 95 -15.38 3.29 11.35
C ILE A 95 -14.40 2.65 12.34
N ALA A 96 -13.21 2.26 11.89
CA ALA A 96 -12.22 1.60 12.74
C ALA A 96 -11.74 2.50 13.88
N LEU A 97 -11.55 3.80 13.63
CA LEU A 97 -11.13 4.77 14.66
C LEU A 97 -12.24 5.01 15.70
N ALA A 98 -13.51 4.94 15.28
CA ALA A 98 -14.65 5.16 16.17
C ALA A 98 -14.98 3.92 17.02
N ASP A 99 -14.93 2.73 16.42
CA ASP A 99 -15.59 1.54 16.98
C ASP A 99 -14.63 0.38 17.32
N LEU A 100 -13.35 0.43 16.89
CA LEU A 100 -12.38 -0.65 17.15
C LEU A 100 -11.20 -0.14 17.97
N ALA A 101 -10.76 -0.92 18.97
CA ALA A 101 -9.58 -0.62 19.76
C ALA A 101 -8.33 -0.49 18.87
N PRO A 102 -7.35 0.37 19.18
CA PRO A 102 -6.10 0.53 18.42
C PRO A 102 -5.34 -0.77 18.16
N THR A 103 -5.45 -1.71 19.10
CA THR A 103 -4.82 -3.02 19.03
C THR A 103 -5.63 -4.07 18.26
N HIS A 104 -6.85 -3.74 17.81
CA HIS A 104 -7.70 -4.69 17.11
C HIS A 104 -7.05 -5.13 15.78
N PRO A 105 -6.89 -6.45 15.50
CA PRO A 105 -6.19 -6.94 14.30
C PRO A 105 -6.70 -6.37 12.98
N ILE A 106 -8.02 -6.21 12.82
CA ILE A 106 -8.63 -5.61 11.62
C ILE A 106 -8.22 -4.13 11.46
N ARG A 107 -8.18 -3.34 12.55
CA ARG A 107 -7.76 -1.93 12.52
C ARG A 107 -6.26 -1.81 12.19
N LEU A 108 -5.43 -2.65 12.80
CA LEU A 108 -4.00 -2.71 12.50
C LEU A 108 -3.74 -3.13 11.06
N GLY A 109 -4.43 -4.17 10.58
CA GLY A 109 -4.31 -4.64 9.20
C GLY A 109 -4.78 -3.60 8.18
N LEU A 110 -5.80 -2.80 8.52
CA LEU A 110 -6.19 -1.65 7.70
C LEU A 110 -5.09 -0.60 7.65
N ALA A 111 -4.52 -0.21 8.79
CA ALA A 111 -3.45 0.78 8.84
C ALA A 111 -2.20 0.33 8.06
N LEU A 112 -1.84 -0.96 8.16
CA LEU A 112 -0.76 -1.58 7.39
C LEU A 112 -1.01 -1.46 5.88
N ASN A 113 -2.17 -1.88 5.39
CA ASN A 113 -2.44 -1.86 3.95
C ASN A 113 -2.61 -0.43 3.42
N PHE A 114 -3.14 0.48 4.24
CA PHE A 114 -3.31 1.87 3.86
C PHE A 114 -1.97 2.62 3.84
N SER A 115 -1.02 2.30 4.73
CA SER A 115 0.33 2.86 4.65
C SER A 115 1.08 2.36 3.41
N VAL A 116 0.97 1.07 3.08
CA VAL A 116 1.51 0.51 1.82
C VAL A 116 0.92 1.22 0.60
N PHE A 117 -0.38 1.49 0.59
CA PHE A 117 -1.02 2.27 -0.48
C PHE A 117 -0.43 3.67 -0.64
N TYR A 118 -0.22 4.39 0.47
CA TYR A 118 0.42 5.70 0.43
C TYR A 118 1.84 5.62 -0.14
N TYR A 119 2.59 4.57 0.21
CA TYR A 119 3.95 4.37 -0.26
C TYR A 119 3.99 4.00 -1.75
N GLU A 120 3.39 2.86 -2.11
CA GLU A 120 3.58 2.23 -3.42
C GLU A 120 2.72 2.84 -4.53
N ILE A 121 1.51 3.32 -4.22
CA ILE A 121 0.56 3.80 -5.24
C ILE A 121 0.58 5.32 -5.35
N LEU A 122 0.53 6.02 -4.21
CA LEU A 122 0.49 7.48 -4.15
C LEU A 122 1.88 8.13 -4.07
N ASN A 123 2.95 7.33 -4.00
CA ASN A 123 4.34 7.83 -3.90
C ASN A 123 4.48 8.92 -2.82
N SER A 124 3.87 8.67 -1.65
CA SER A 124 3.77 9.60 -0.53
C SER A 124 4.39 8.97 0.72
N PRO A 125 5.73 8.78 0.74
CA PRO A 125 6.42 8.05 1.82
C PRO A 125 6.22 8.69 3.19
N ASP A 126 6.21 10.03 3.28
CA ASP A 126 5.93 10.73 4.55
C ASP A 126 4.56 10.35 5.13
N ARG A 127 3.53 10.27 4.28
CA ARG A 127 2.17 9.89 4.73
C ARG A 127 2.11 8.43 5.14
N ALA A 128 2.79 7.56 4.40
CA ALA A 128 2.89 6.13 4.72
C ALA A 128 3.54 5.92 6.10
N CYS A 129 4.70 6.53 6.32
CA CYS A 129 5.44 6.44 7.58
C CYS A 129 4.66 7.04 8.75
N ASN A 130 4.04 8.22 8.57
CA ASN A 130 3.24 8.84 9.63
C ASN A 130 2.06 7.95 10.03
N LEU A 131 1.33 7.38 9.06
CA LEU A 131 0.20 6.51 9.34
C LEU A 131 0.63 5.21 10.04
N ALA A 132 1.68 4.55 9.53
CA ALA A 132 2.19 3.31 10.11
C ALA A 132 2.72 3.52 11.53
N LYS A 133 3.47 4.61 11.75
CA LYS A 133 4.00 4.97 13.07
C LYS A 133 2.89 5.29 14.06
N GLN A 134 1.92 6.10 13.66
CA GLN A 134 0.77 6.42 14.51
C GLN A 134 0.04 5.15 14.96
N ALA A 135 -0.28 4.25 14.03
CA ALA A 135 -0.97 3.00 14.37
C ALA A 135 -0.14 2.10 15.29
N PHE A 136 1.18 2.04 15.08
CA PHE A 136 2.09 1.28 15.94
C PHE A 136 2.17 1.87 17.35
N ASP A 137 2.36 3.19 17.48
CA ASP A 137 2.49 3.88 18.76
C ASP A 137 1.18 3.79 19.58
N GLU A 138 0.02 3.97 18.93
CA GLU A 138 -1.29 3.80 19.58
C GLU A 138 -1.49 2.37 20.09
N ALA A 139 -1.15 1.36 19.28
CA ALA A 139 -1.29 -0.04 19.68
C ALA A 139 -0.34 -0.44 20.81
N ILE A 140 0.90 0.09 20.83
CA ILE A 140 1.83 -0.13 21.95
C ILE A 140 1.25 0.40 23.26
N SER A 141 0.58 1.56 23.22
CA SER A 141 0.03 2.18 24.44
C SER A 141 -1.10 1.38 25.10
N GLU A 142 -1.76 0.50 24.35
CA GLU A 142 -2.89 -0.32 24.83
C GLU A 142 -2.60 -1.83 24.78
N LEU A 143 -1.37 -2.24 24.46
CA LEU A 143 -1.02 -3.65 24.25
C LEU A 143 -1.23 -4.52 25.50
N ASP A 144 -1.01 -3.96 26.69
CA ASP A 144 -1.19 -4.64 27.97
C ASP A 144 -2.65 -4.99 28.29
N THR A 145 -3.61 -4.42 27.55
CA THR A 145 -5.04 -4.67 27.72
C THR A 145 -5.55 -5.85 26.90
N LEU A 146 -4.71 -6.44 26.04
CA LEU A 146 -5.15 -7.46 25.10
C LEU A 146 -5.34 -8.84 25.75
N GLY A 147 -6.42 -9.52 25.36
CA GLY A 147 -6.60 -10.94 25.65
C GLY A 147 -5.66 -11.82 24.82
N GLU A 148 -5.34 -13.01 25.33
CA GLU A 148 -4.43 -13.98 24.69
C GLU A 148 -4.85 -14.36 23.26
N GLU A 149 -6.16 -14.39 22.97
CA GLU A 149 -6.72 -14.79 21.68
C GLU A 149 -6.31 -13.84 20.55
N SER A 150 -6.32 -12.53 20.80
CA SER A 150 -5.96 -11.52 19.79
C SER A 150 -4.48 -11.10 19.84
N TYR A 151 -3.74 -11.54 20.87
CA TYR A 151 -2.37 -11.05 21.12
C TYR A 151 -1.41 -11.45 20.01
N LYS A 152 -1.47 -12.71 19.57
CA LYS A 152 -0.62 -13.22 18.50
C LYS A 152 -0.85 -12.50 17.17
N ASP A 153 -2.12 -12.30 16.80
CA ASP A 153 -2.48 -11.66 15.54
C ASP A 153 -2.09 -10.18 15.53
N SER A 154 -2.35 -9.47 16.64
CA SER A 154 -2.04 -8.04 16.75
C SER A 154 -0.53 -7.80 16.74
N THR A 155 0.23 -8.57 17.52
CA THR A 155 1.71 -8.43 17.57
C THR A 155 2.38 -8.80 16.25
N LEU A 156 1.85 -9.78 15.51
CA LEU A 156 2.32 -10.10 14.16
C LEU A 156 2.15 -8.91 13.21
N ILE A 157 0.98 -8.27 13.21
CA ILE A 157 0.72 -7.12 12.34
C ILE A 157 1.55 -5.89 12.76
N MET A 158 1.72 -5.67 14.07
CA MET A 158 2.60 -4.61 14.60
C MET A 158 4.06 -4.82 14.15
N GLN A 159 4.52 -6.07 14.12
CA GLN A 159 5.86 -6.37 13.60
C GLN A 159 5.97 -6.01 12.11
N LEU A 160 4.97 -6.32 11.29
CA LEU A 160 4.95 -5.93 9.88
C LEU A 160 4.95 -4.40 9.69
N LEU A 161 4.20 -3.65 10.52
CA LEU A 161 4.24 -2.19 10.52
C LEU A 161 5.65 -1.66 10.82
N ARG A 162 6.33 -2.24 11.82
CA ARG A 162 7.71 -1.89 12.17
C ARG A 162 8.70 -2.25 11.06
N ASP A 163 8.55 -3.40 10.43
CA ASP A 163 9.41 -3.83 9.33
C ASP A 163 9.29 -2.86 8.14
N ASN A 164 8.07 -2.48 7.77
CA ASN A 164 7.83 -1.47 6.74
C ASN A 164 8.44 -0.11 7.10
N LEU A 165 8.26 0.37 8.34
CA LEU A 165 8.87 1.63 8.79
C LEU A 165 10.40 1.59 8.69
N THR A 166 11.02 0.47 9.04
CA THR A 166 12.47 0.29 8.95
C THR A 166 12.93 0.37 7.49
N LEU A 167 12.24 -0.34 6.59
CA LEU A 167 12.55 -0.33 5.16
C LEU A 167 12.39 1.07 4.54
N TRP A 168 11.26 1.73 4.80
CA TRP A 168 10.97 3.02 4.19
C TRP A 168 11.84 4.15 4.73
N THR A 169 12.24 4.08 6.01
CA THR A 169 13.16 5.09 6.57
C THR A 169 14.59 4.90 6.09
N SER A 170 15.04 3.66 5.80
CA SER A 170 16.33 3.47 5.12
C SER A 170 16.33 4.05 3.71
N ASP A 171 15.27 3.80 2.93
CA ASP A 171 15.14 4.32 1.55
C ASP A 171 15.22 5.87 1.53
N ILE A 172 14.51 6.54 2.46
CA ILE A 172 14.52 8.01 2.57
C ILE A 172 15.92 8.55 2.93
N THR A 173 16.66 7.85 3.80
CA THR A 173 18.03 8.28 4.18
C THR A 173 19.05 8.06 3.08
N GLU A 174 18.85 7.05 2.22
CA GLU A 174 19.70 6.80 1.05
C GLU A 174 19.47 7.85 -0.04
N ASP A 175 18.20 8.18 -0.36
CA ASP A 175 17.85 9.22 -1.34
C ASP A 175 18.36 10.62 -0.90
N ALA A 176 18.23 10.97 0.38
CA ALA A 176 18.75 12.24 0.91
C ALA A 176 20.29 12.32 0.90
N GLY A 177 20.99 11.18 0.90
CA GLY A 177 22.44 11.09 0.84
C GLY A 177 23.02 11.33 -0.55
N ASP A 178 22.23 11.12 -1.61
CA ASP A 178 22.64 11.36 -2.99
C ASP A 178 22.37 12.80 -3.45
N GLU A 179 21.40 13.52 -2.87
CA GLU A 179 21.20 14.95 -3.15
C GLU A 179 22.37 15.85 -2.68
N ILE A 180 23.16 15.41 -1.69
CA ILE A 180 24.26 16.21 -1.13
C ILE A 180 25.55 16.10 -1.97
N LYS A 181 25.65 15.15 -2.90
CA LYS A 181 26.86 14.95 -3.73
C LYS A 181 26.94 15.86 -4.97
N ASP A 182 25.86 16.54 -5.34
CA ASP A 182 25.78 17.39 -6.53
C ASP A 182 25.93 18.91 -6.25
N ALA A 183 26.49 19.29 -5.10
CA ALA A 183 26.88 20.68 -4.88
C ALA A 183 28.08 21.04 -5.79
N PRO A 184 27.97 22.06 -6.68
CA PRO A 184 29.04 22.39 -7.61
C PRO A 184 30.26 22.91 -6.83
N LYS A 185 31.41 22.27 -7.05
CA LYS A 185 32.72 22.79 -6.63
C LYS A 185 32.85 24.20 -7.22
N ARG A 186 32.89 25.21 -6.35
CA ARG A 186 33.26 26.58 -6.72
C ARG A 186 34.66 26.54 -7.34
N GLU A 187 34.74 26.76 -8.64
CA GLU A 187 35.98 27.11 -9.31
C GLU A 187 36.44 28.46 -8.75
N THR A 188 37.49 28.44 -7.93
CA THR A 188 38.27 29.63 -7.60
C THR A 188 39.08 29.98 -8.84
N GLY A 189 38.54 30.90 -9.66
CA GLY A 189 39.26 31.50 -10.77
C GLY A 189 40.45 32.31 -10.28
N GLU A 190 41.64 31.95 -10.76
CA GLU A 190 42.82 32.80 -10.78
C GLU A 190 42.56 34.01 -11.69
N GLY A 191 42.94 35.20 -11.24
CA GLY A 191 42.77 36.43 -12.01
C GLY A 191 43.57 37.59 -11.43
N GLN A 192 44.84 37.66 -11.85
CA GLN A 192 45.80 38.79 -11.88
C GLN A 192 46.29 39.41 -10.55
#